data_AF-A0A510HFI6-F1
#
_entry.id   AF-A0A510HFI6-F1
#
_cell.length_a   1.000
_cell.length_b   1.000
_cell.length_c   1.000
_cell.angle_alpha   90.00
_cell.angle_beta   90.00
_cell.angle_gamma   90.00
#
_symmetry.space_group_name_H-M   'P 1'
#
loop_
_entity.id
_entity.type
_entity.pdbx_description
1 polymer ?
#
loop_
_entity_poly.entity_id
_entity_poly.type
_entity_poly.pdbx_seq_one_letter_code
_entity_poly.pdbx_strand_id
1 'polypeptide(L)'
;MISKVERGEKVPTLVVAARLAEGLGVSLSELAGEREHREVVVVRREERMVMRDPRTGFERQLLSPGFGGRGVEFIRNVVPEGSTSGEFPPHRSGVEEYLVVERGRLRAVLGGAEYLLEEGDALYFAADLPHRFDNAGEGECSYYLVIDSRGAQAAGASGRSP
;
A
#
# COMPACT_ATOMS: atom_id res chain seq x y z
N MET A 1 -35.68 -18.45 -12.14
CA MET A 1 -35.31 -17.87 -10.82
C MET A 1 -34.14 -16.90 -10.97
N ILE A 2 -33.04 -17.29 -11.64
CA ILE A 2 -31.89 -16.43 -11.96
C ILE A 2 -32.30 -15.14 -12.69
N SER A 3 -33.08 -15.25 -13.77
CA SER A 3 -33.57 -14.10 -14.53
C SER A 3 -34.37 -13.05 -13.72
N LYS A 4 -34.97 -13.43 -12.58
CA LYS A 4 -35.64 -12.48 -11.66
C LYS A 4 -34.67 -11.79 -10.70
N VAL A 5 -33.57 -12.45 -10.35
CA VAL A 5 -32.46 -11.87 -9.59
C VAL A 5 -31.70 -10.87 -10.46
N GLU A 6 -31.44 -11.21 -11.73
CA GLU A 6 -30.78 -10.31 -12.71
C GLU A 6 -31.56 -9.02 -12.98
N ARG A 7 -32.91 -9.07 -12.93
CA ARG A 7 -33.77 -7.89 -13.10
C ARG A 7 -34.04 -7.11 -11.81
N GLY A 8 -33.39 -7.45 -10.69
CA GLY A 8 -33.59 -6.78 -9.40
C GLY A 8 -34.96 -7.04 -8.75
N GLU A 9 -35.76 -7.96 -9.30
CA GLU A 9 -37.11 -8.27 -8.81
C GLU A 9 -37.08 -9.11 -7.52
N LYS A 10 -35.94 -9.74 -7.20
CA LYS A 10 -35.73 -10.52 -5.96
C LYS A 10 -34.29 -10.43 -5.46
N VAL A 11 -34.13 -10.09 -4.18
CA VAL A 11 -32.85 -10.20 -3.47
C VAL A 11 -32.61 -11.68 -3.15
N PRO A 12 -31.54 -12.31 -3.67
CA PRO A 12 -31.24 -13.71 -3.38
C PRO A 12 -30.85 -13.89 -1.92
N THR A 13 -31.13 -15.06 -1.35
CA THR A 13 -30.57 -15.43 -0.04
C THR A 13 -29.07 -15.67 -0.18
N LEU A 14 -28.33 -15.57 0.93
CA LEU A 14 -26.87 -15.80 0.95
C LEU A 14 -26.46 -17.15 0.34
N VAL A 15 -27.25 -18.20 0.60
CA VAL A 15 -27.04 -19.54 0.05
C VAL A 15 -27.21 -19.58 -1.47
N VAL A 16 -28.16 -18.82 -2.01
CA VAL A 16 -28.36 -18.72 -3.47
C VAL A 16 -27.24 -17.90 -4.11
N ALA A 17 -26.83 -16.81 -3.47
CA ALA A 17 -25.70 -16.00 -3.95
C ALA A 17 -24.38 -16.80 -3.95
N ALA A 18 -24.10 -17.60 -2.91
CA ALA A 18 -22.90 -18.44 -2.87
C ALA A 18 -22.87 -19.48 -4.01
N ARG A 19 -23.99 -20.13 -4.30
CA ARG A 19 -24.09 -21.10 -5.41
C ARG A 19 -23.97 -20.45 -6.79
N LEU A 20 -24.46 -19.21 -6.92
CA LEU A 20 -24.27 -18.41 -8.13
C LEU A 20 -22.80 -18.05 -8.33
N ALA A 21 -22.12 -17.62 -7.26
CA ALA A 21 -20.70 -17.27 -7.31
C ALA A 21 -19.84 -18.48 -7.72
N GLU A 22 -20.09 -19.63 -7.09
CA GLU A 22 -19.45 -20.90 -7.43
C GLU A 22 -19.70 -21.32 -8.88
N GLY A 23 -20.95 -21.27 -9.35
CA GLY A 23 -21.31 -21.62 -10.73
C GLY A 23 -20.75 -20.67 -11.79
N LEU A 24 -20.47 -19.41 -11.41
CA LEU A 24 -19.85 -18.39 -12.27
C LEU A 24 -18.32 -18.33 -12.12
N GLY A 25 -17.72 -19.10 -11.22
CA GLY A 25 -16.27 -19.09 -10.96
C GLY A 25 -15.76 -17.79 -10.33
N VAL A 26 -16.61 -17.04 -9.63
CA VAL A 26 -16.25 -15.79 -8.94
C VAL A 26 -16.44 -15.92 -7.43
N SER A 27 -15.82 -15.04 -6.63
CA SER A 27 -16.09 -14.93 -5.20
C SER A 27 -17.46 -14.28 -4.93
N LEU A 28 -17.98 -14.49 -3.72
CA LEU A 28 -19.23 -13.86 -3.29
C LEU A 28 -19.14 -12.32 -3.25
N SER A 29 -17.97 -11.77 -2.94
CA SER A 29 -17.67 -10.33 -3.02
C SER A 29 -17.81 -9.82 -4.46
N GLU A 30 -17.20 -10.52 -5.42
CA GLU A 30 -17.32 -10.20 -6.84
C GLU A 30 -18.77 -10.25 -7.33
N LEU A 31 -19.52 -11.27 -6.92
CA LEU A 31 -20.94 -11.40 -7.25
C LEU A 31 -21.80 -10.29 -6.60
N ALA A 32 -21.44 -9.83 -5.41
CA ALA A 32 -22.13 -8.76 -4.68
C ALA A 32 -21.87 -7.36 -5.27
N GLY A 33 -21.15 -7.27 -6.39
CA GLY A 33 -20.79 -6.00 -7.02
C GLY A 33 -19.56 -5.34 -6.42
N GLU A 34 -18.81 -6.03 -5.54
CA GLU A 34 -17.44 -5.61 -5.20
C GLU A 34 -16.49 -6.06 -6.31
N ARG A 35 -16.73 -5.60 -7.54
CA ARG A 35 -15.67 -5.43 -8.53
C ARG A 35 -16.17 -4.60 -9.71
N GLU A 36 -15.78 -3.33 -9.69
CA GLU A 36 -14.99 -2.77 -10.78
C GLU A 36 -14.12 -1.64 -10.23
N HIS A 37 -12.85 -1.65 -10.61
CA HIS A 37 -11.96 -0.52 -10.38
C HIS A 37 -12.64 0.73 -10.93
N ARG A 38 -12.80 1.76 -10.10
CA ARG A 38 -13.05 3.12 -10.60
C ARG A 38 -12.00 3.36 -11.67
N GLU A 39 -12.41 3.47 -12.94
CA GLU A 39 -11.50 3.48 -14.11
C GLU A 39 -10.38 4.53 -13.97
N VAL A 40 -10.68 5.63 -13.26
CA VAL A 40 -9.68 6.59 -12.79
C VAL A 40 -10.09 7.07 -11.40
N VAL A 41 -9.16 7.05 -10.44
CA VAL A 41 -9.32 7.73 -9.14
C VAL A 41 -8.36 8.90 -9.08
N VAL A 42 -8.90 10.10 -8.88
CA VAL A 42 -8.08 11.29 -8.62
C VAL A 42 -8.01 11.49 -7.12
N VAL A 43 -6.81 11.37 -6.53
CA VAL A 43 -6.54 11.76 -5.15
C VAL A 43 -6.03 13.19 -5.14
N ARG A 44 -6.91 14.14 -4.82
CA ARG A 44 -6.55 15.56 -4.76
C ARG A 44 -5.62 15.83 -3.59
N ARG A 45 -4.72 16.82 -3.72
CA ARG A 45 -3.67 17.09 -2.73
C ARG A 45 -4.24 17.41 -1.35
N GLU A 46 -5.30 18.21 -1.34
CA GLU A 46 -6.05 18.67 -0.17
C GLU A 46 -6.91 17.59 0.50
N GLU A 47 -7.17 16.50 -0.21
CA GLU A 47 -7.98 15.35 0.27
C GLU A 47 -7.11 14.17 0.70
N ARG A 48 -5.77 14.28 0.60
CA ARG A 48 -4.86 13.20 0.95
C ARG A 48 -5.03 12.83 2.42
N MET A 49 -5.01 11.54 2.70
CA MET A 49 -4.78 11.06 4.05
C MET A 49 -3.35 11.39 4.44
N VAL A 50 -3.20 12.21 5.48
CA VAL A 50 -1.90 12.63 6.02
C VAL A 50 -1.75 12.11 7.43
N MET A 51 -0.69 11.34 7.66
CA MET A 51 -0.29 10.91 9.00
C MET A 51 1.00 11.63 9.37
N ARG A 52 1.04 12.23 10.55
CA ARG A 52 2.22 12.93 11.06
C ARG A 52 2.62 12.42 12.43
N ASP A 53 3.89 12.09 12.58
CA ASP A 53 4.48 11.79 13.88
C ASP A 53 4.64 13.12 14.67
N PRO A 54 4.01 13.27 15.86
CA PRO A 54 4.08 14.51 16.62
C PRO A 54 5.46 14.77 17.26
N ARG A 55 6.31 13.74 17.40
CA ARG A 55 7.64 13.86 18.00
C ARG A 55 8.71 14.21 16.96
N THR A 56 8.72 13.53 15.82
CA THR A 56 9.74 13.74 14.77
C THR A 56 9.28 14.68 13.67
N GLY A 57 7.97 14.96 13.60
CA GLY A 57 7.38 15.73 12.53
C GLY A 57 7.32 15.00 11.19
N PHE A 58 7.78 13.75 11.12
CA PHE A 58 7.73 12.90 9.92
C PHE A 58 6.30 12.78 9.42
N GLU A 59 6.11 12.99 8.11
CA GLU A 59 4.79 13.02 7.49
C GLU A 59 4.70 12.00 6.35
N ARG A 60 3.59 11.25 6.32
CA ARG A 60 3.22 10.33 5.25
C ARG A 60 1.93 10.80 4.60
N GLN A 61 1.96 11.04 3.30
CA GLN A 61 0.81 11.44 2.50
C GLN A 61 0.45 10.32 1.52
N LEU A 62 -0.72 9.72 1.66
CA LEU A 62 -1.17 8.68 0.73
C LEU A 62 -1.63 9.31 -0.60
N LEU A 63 -1.02 8.87 -1.71
CA LEU A 63 -1.26 9.35 -3.08
C LEU A 63 -2.13 8.41 -3.91
N SER A 64 -2.27 7.16 -3.48
CA SER A 64 -3.15 6.16 -4.08
C SER A 64 -4.46 6.03 -3.29
N PRO A 65 -5.48 5.35 -3.83
CA PRO A 65 -6.58 4.86 -3.00
C PRO A 65 -6.05 4.02 -1.84
N GLY A 66 -6.70 4.12 -0.67
CA GLY A 66 -6.38 3.28 0.47
C GLY A 66 -6.91 1.86 0.24
N PHE A 67 -6.00 0.92 -0.01
CA PHE A 67 -6.35 -0.49 -0.19
C PHE A 67 -6.18 -1.33 1.08
N GLY A 68 -5.79 -0.69 2.20
CA GLY A 68 -5.66 -1.33 3.51
C GLY A 68 -4.55 -2.38 3.53
N GLY A 69 -3.38 -2.07 2.95
CA GLY A 69 -2.25 -3.00 2.87
C GLY A 69 -2.48 -4.19 1.94
N ARG A 70 -3.42 -4.08 0.99
CA ARG A 70 -3.63 -5.02 -0.12
C ARG A 70 -3.28 -4.30 -1.41
N GLY A 71 -2.52 -4.90 -2.32
CA GLY A 71 -2.21 -4.23 -3.59
C GLY A 71 -1.04 -3.24 -3.48
N VAL A 72 -1.12 -2.14 -4.22
CA VAL A 72 -0.05 -1.14 -4.34
C VAL A 72 -0.47 0.16 -3.66
N GLU A 73 0.33 0.62 -2.70
CA GLU A 73 0.17 1.92 -2.06
C GLU A 73 1.26 2.87 -2.57
N PHE A 74 0.88 4.09 -2.96
CA PHE A 74 1.81 5.13 -3.38
C PHE A 74 1.79 6.26 -2.36
N ILE A 75 2.94 6.62 -1.80
CA ILE A 75 3.07 7.52 -0.66
C ILE A 75 4.13 8.59 -0.97
N ARG A 76 3.87 9.84 -0.57
CA ARG A 76 4.90 10.86 -0.43
C ARG A 76 5.25 10.99 1.03
N ASN A 77 6.52 10.82 1.36
CA ASN A 77 7.04 10.98 2.71
C ASN A 77 7.83 12.28 2.81
N VAL A 78 7.77 12.92 3.97
CA VAL A 78 8.51 14.14 4.29
C VAL A 78 9.19 13.96 5.64
N VAL A 79 10.52 14.11 5.65
CA VAL A 79 11.36 14.01 6.84
C VAL A 79 11.94 15.39 7.12
N PRO A 80 11.55 16.06 8.22
CA PRO A 80 12.10 17.35 8.59
C PRO A 80 13.63 17.29 8.75
N GLU A 81 14.26 18.46 8.70
CA GLU A 81 15.71 18.59 8.94
C GLU A 81 16.11 17.93 10.27
N GLY A 82 17.19 17.16 10.26
CA GLY A 82 17.70 16.45 11.44
C GLY A 82 16.75 15.41 12.05
N SER A 83 15.68 15.04 11.35
CA SER A 83 14.65 14.12 11.85
C SER A 83 14.69 12.74 11.17
N THR A 84 13.81 11.85 11.64
CA THR A 84 13.73 10.45 11.22
C THR A 84 12.28 9.99 11.06
N SER A 85 12.06 9.02 10.18
CA SER A 85 10.80 8.28 10.11
C SER A 85 10.52 7.45 11.38
N GLY A 86 11.54 7.18 12.19
CA GLY A 86 11.50 6.11 13.17
C GLY A 86 11.63 4.74 12.49
N GLU A 87 11.94 3.72 13.30
CA GLU A 87 12.08 2.35 12.81
C GLU A 87 10.72 1.73 12.49
N PHE A 88 10.56 1.28 11.25
CA PHE A 88 9.45 0.43 10.85
C PHE A 88 9.81 -1.04 11.08
N PRO A 89 8.89 -1.84 11.64
CA PRO A 89 9.09 -3.27 11.73
C PRO A 89 9.11 -3.90 10.32
N PRO A 90 9.71 -5.10 10.17
CA PRO A 90 9.61 -5.87 8.94
C PRO A 90 8.17 -6.01 8.45
N HIS A 91 7.94 -5.82 7.15
CA HIS A 91 6.69 -6.22 6.52
C HIS A 91 6.60 -7.75 6.39
N ARG A 92 5.43 -8.23 5.98
CA ARG A 92 5.26 -9.65 5.62
C ARG A 92 6.18 -10.00 4.44
N SER A 93 6.66 -11.23 4.40
CA SER A 93 7.45 -11.72 3.27
C SER A 93 6.68 -11.58 1.95
N GLY A 94 7.38 -11.15 0.90
CA GLY A 94 6.82 -10.83 -0.41
C GLY A 94 6.22 -9.43 -0.53
N VAL A 95 6.37 -8.56 0.49
CA VAL A 95 6.18 -7.11 0.31
C VAL A 95 7.47 -6.52 -0.23
N GLU A 96 7.36 -5.72 -1.27
CA GLU A 96 8.47 -5.01 -1.91
C GLU A 96 8.25 -3.50 -1.80
N GLU A 97 9.35 -2.76 -1.64
CA GLU A 97 9.32 -1.30 -1.61
C GLU A 97 10.26 -0.69 -2.64
N TYR A 98 9.75 0.35 -3.30
CA TYR A 98 10.44 1.13 -4.31
C TYR A 98 10.40 2.60 -3.91
N LEU A 99 11.55 3.24 -3.86
CA LEU A 99 11.69 4.62 -3.42
C LEU A 99 12.45 5.44 -4.46
N VAL A 100 12.08 6.72 -4.58
CA VAL A 100 12.92 7.74 -5.24
C VAL A 100 12.94 9.01 -4.39
N VAL A 101 14.13 9.59 -4.22
CA VAL A 101 14.29 10.86 -3.50
C VAL A 101 13.75 11.99 -4.38
N GLU A 102 12.74 12.70 -3.89
CA GLU A 102 12.16 13.86 -4.57
C GLU A 102 13.01 15.11 -4.34
N ARG A 103 13.49 15.28 -3.10
CA ARG A 103 14.27 16.45 -2.69
C ARG A 103 15.13 16.15 -1.47
N GLY A 104 16.32 16.73 -1.43
CA GLY A 104 17.22 16.63 -0.27
C GLY A 104 18.04 15.35 -0.28
N ARG A 105 18.52 14.95 0.90
CA ARG A 105 19.43 13.81 1.06
C ARG A 105 18.88 12.81 2.07
N LEU A 106 18.70 11.58 1.64
CA LEU A 106 18.07 10.53 2.43
C LEU A 106 19.10 9.47 2.84
N ARG A 107 19.17 9.15 4.14
CA ARG A 107 19.83 7.94 4.62
C ARG A 107 18.77 6.87 4.85
N ALA A 108 18.79 5.81 4.06
CA ALA A 108 18.01 4.61 4.29
C ALA A 108 18.82 3.62 5.12
N VAL A 109 18.27 3.16 6.24
CA VAL A 109 18.85 2.10 7.07
C VAL A 109 18.00 0.86 6.89
N LEU A 110 18.54 -0.16 6.23
CA LEU A 110 17.82 -1.38 5.84
C LEU A 110 18.52 -2.59 6.46
N GLY A 111 17.88 -3.27 7.41
CA GLY A 111 18.45 -4.46 8.05
C GLY A 111 19.79 -4.20 8.74
N GLY A 112 20.01 -2.95 9.18
CA GLY A 112 21.25 -2.50 9.82
C GLY A 112 22.33 -1.97 8.87
N ALA A 113 22.15 -2.06 7.55
CA ALA A 113 23.04 -1.43 6.58
C ALA A 113 22.55 -0.03 6.20
N GLU A 114 23.48 0.91 6.02
CA GLU A 114 23.17 2.29 5.64
C GLU A 114 23.42 2.55 4.14
N TYR A 115 22.48 3.24 3.51
CA TYR A 115 22.55 3.67 2.12
C TYR A 115 22.21 5.16 2.06
N LEU A 116 23.10 5.94 1.47
CA LEU A 116 22.93 7.38 1.31
C LEU A 116 22.50 7.67 -0.12
N LEU A 117 21.40 8.40 -0.26
CA LEU A 117 20.73 8.69 -1.52
C LEU A 117 20.63 10.20 -1.68
N GLU A 118 21.01 10.69 -2.86
CA GLU A 118 20.86 12.09 -3.25
C GLU A 118 19.53 12.28 -4.01
N GLU A 119 19.17 13.53 -4.31
CA GLU A 119 17.99 13.86 -5.10
C GLU A 119 17.98 13.13 -6.45
N GLY A 120 16.87 12.45 -6.77
CA GLY A 120 16.71 11.64 -7.98
C GLY A 120 17.22 10.21 -7.86
N ASP A 121 18.00 9.86 -6.84
CA ASP A 121 18.40 8.47 -6.61
C ASP A 121 17.19 7.61 -6.23
N ALA A 122 17.21 6.36 -6.68
CA ALA A 122 16.17 5.38 -6.43
C ALA A 122 16.72 4.16 -5.69
N LEU A 123 15.85 3.54 -4.90
CA LEU A 123 16.17 2.39 -4.06
C LEU A 123 15.05 1.36 -4.16
N TYR A 124 15.44 0.09 -4.25
CA TYR A 124 14.53 -1.05 -4.13
C TYR A 124 15.01 -1.96 -3.01
N PHE A 125 14.07 -2.54 -2.27
CA PHE A 125 14.38 -3.60 -1.32
C PHE A 125 13.18 -4.52 -1.06
N ALA A 126 13.47 -5.77 -0.71
CA ALA A 126 12.48 -6.65 -0.10
C ALA A 126 12.19 -6.13 1.31
N ALA A 127 10.94 -5.79 1.59
CA ALA A 127 10.58 -5.01 2.78
C ALA A 127 10.34 -5.88 4.03
N ASP A 128 10.73 -7.15 3.99
CA ASP A 128 10.67 -8.10 5.09
C ASP A 128 11.86 -8.00 6.06
N LEU A 129 12.43 -6.80 6.15
CA LEU A 129 13.52 -6.40 7.04
C LEU A 129 13.16 -5.08 7.76
N PRO A 130 13.70 -4.84 8.97
CA PRO A 130 13.50 -3.57 9.66
C PRO A 130 14.12 -2.44 8.84
N HIS A 131 13.40 -1.33 8.71
CA HIS A 131 13.86 -0.21 7.89
C HIS A 131 13.53 1.14 8.51
N ARG A 132 14.39 2.13 8.26
CA ARG A 132 14.27 3.51 8.75
C ARG A 132 14.80 4.48 7.70
N PHE A 133 14.19 5.66 7.63
CA PHE A 133 14.55 6.71 6.69
C PHE A 133 14.86 8.00 7.46
N ASP A 134 16.13 8.42 7.40
CA ASP A 134 16.66 9.57 8.12
C ASP A 134 16.98 10.70 7.14
N ASN A 135 16.66 11.94 7.51
CA ASN A 135 17.14 13.09 6.76
C ASN A 135 18.62 13.31 7.06
N ALA A 136 19.46 13.23 6.02
CA ALA A 136 20.91 13.34 6.12
C ALA A 136 21.47 14.65 5.53
N GLY A 137 20.60 15.59 5.17
CA GLY A 137 20.96 16.88 4.60
C GLY A 137 20.45 18.07 5.42
N GLU A 138 20.65 19.26 4.86
CA GLU A 138 20.08 20.51 5.36
C GLU A 138 18.67 20.71 4.75
N GLY A 139 17.77 21.33 5.51
CA GLY A 139 16.38 21.53 5.10
C GLY A 139 15.54 20.24 5.07
N GLU A 140 14.34 20.36 4.50
CA GLU A 140 13.38 19.26 4.37
C GLU A 140 13.82 18.25 3.29
N CYS A 141 13.80 16.95 3.64
CA CYS A 141 13.95 15.84 2.70
C CYS A 141 12.58 15.24 2.40
N SER A 142 12.28 14.99 1.12
CA SER A 142 11.06 14.30 0.71
C SER A 142 11.35 13.20 -0.30
N TYR A 143 10.55 12.15 -0.26
CA TYR A 143 10.69 11.00 -1.16
C TYR A 143 9.36 10.36 -1.46
N TYR A 144 9.30 9.74 -2.63
CA TYR A 144 8.19 8.92 -3.08
C TYR A 144 8.46 7.47 -2.73
N LEU A 145 7.45 6.77 -2.23
CA LEU A 145 7.54 5.36 -1.84
C LEU A 145 6.34 4.60 -2.40
N VAL A 146 6.62 3.51 -3.10
CA VAL A 146 5.63 2.53 -3.54
C VAL A 146 5.80 1.27 -2.70
N ILE A 147 4.72 0.84 -2.05
CA ILE A 147 4.67 -0.42 -1.31
C ILE A 147 3.82 -1.39 -2.12
N ASP A 148 4.43 -2.46 -2.62
CA ASP A 148 3.73 -3.53 -3.33
C ASP A 148 3.52 -4.73 -2.40
N SER A 149 2.29 -4.89 -1.93
CA SER A 149 1.88 -6.00 -1.06
C SER A 149 1.23 -7.15 -1.83
N ARG A 150 1.30 -7.19 -3.17
CA ARG A 150 0.70 -8.26 -3.98
C ARG A 150 1.43 -9.60 -3.82
N GLY A 151 2.77 -9.58 -3.72
CA GLY A 151 3.57 -10.80 -3.50
C GLY A 151 3.23 -11.51 -2.19
N ALA A 152 3.04 -10.75 -1.10
CA ALA A 152 2.66 -11.30 0.21
C ALA A 152 1.27 -11.97 0.22
N GLN A 153 0.34 -11.54 -0.64
CA GLN A 153 -1.00 -12.13 -0.73
C GLN A 153 -0.96 -13.51 -1.41
N ALA A 154 -0.11 -13.69 -2.43
CA ALA A 154 0.08 -14.98 -3.09
C ALA A 154 0.67 -16.03 -2.13
N ALA A 155 1.65 -15.62 -1.31
CA ALA A 155 2.27 -16.50 -0.31
C ALA A 155 1.32 -16.94 0.81
N GLY A 156 0.41 -16.06 1.23
CA GLY A 156 -0.62 -16.38 2.23
C GLY A 156 -1.67 -17.38 1.74
N ALA A 157 -1.97 -17.40 0.44
CA ALA A 157 -2.94 -18.31 -0.17
C ALA A 157 -2.38 -19.75 -0.31
N SER A 158 -1.07 -19.91 -0.48
CA SER A 158 -0.41 -21.22 -0.56
C SER A 158 -0.22 -21.92 0.80
N GLY A 159 -0.40 -21.21 1.92
CA GLY A 159 -0.18 -21.73 3.28
C GLY A 159 -1.39 -22.43 3.92
N ARG A 160 -2.52 -22.55 3.21
CA ARG A 160 -3.68 -23.33 3.67
C ARG A 160 -3.82 -24.59 2.80
N SER A 161 -3.28 -25.70 3.30
CA SER A 161 -3.72 -27.05 2.94
C SER A 161 -4.10 -27.80 4.22
N PRO A 162 -5.08 -28.72 4.14
CA PRO A 162 -6.08 -29.00 5.18
C PRO A 162 -5.56 -29.69 6.44
#